data_AF-A0A532AVH0-F1
#
_entry.id   AF-A0A532AVH0-F1
#
_cell.length_a   1.000
_cell.length_b   1.000
_cell.length_c   1.000
_cell.angle_alpha   90.00
_cell.angle_beta   90.00
_cell.angle_gamma   90.00
#
_symmetry.space_group_name_H-M   'P 1'
#
loop_
_entity.id
_entity.type
_entity.pdbx_description
1 polymer ?
#
loop_
_entity_poly.entity_id
_entity_poly.type
_entity_poly.pdbx_seq_one_letter_code
_entity_poly.pdbx_strand_id
1 'polypeptide(L)'
;MTAAFLSHIDSELEGLKSAGLYKSERVITSTQSAEIEVGGEKVLNFCANNYLGLADSAELREAAKQALDRYGYGMASVRFICGTQEEHKQLEATISD
;
A
#
# COMPACT_ATOMS: atom_id res chain seq x y z
N MET A 1 -23.28 16.05 10.43
CA MET A 1 -23.33 16.23 8.96
C MET A 1 -24.75 16.52 8.55
N THR A 2 -24.98 17.48 7.66
CA THR A 2 -26.32 17.86 7.21
C THR A 2 -26.75 16.99 6.02
N ALA A 3 -28.06 16.75 5.87
CA ALA A 3 -28.61 15.99 4.75
C ALA A 3 -28.25 16.62 3.38
N ALA A 4 -28.18 17.95 3.32
CA ALA A 4 -27.82 18.68 2.10
C ALA A 4 -26.39 18.37 1.61
N PHE A 5 -25.43 18.22 2.52
CA PHE A 5 -24.06 17.87 2.15
C PHE A 5 -23.99 16.46 1.57
N LEU A 6 -24.63 15.47 2.21
CA LEU A 6 -24.65 14.09 1.70
C LEU A 6 -25.33 14.00 0.33
N SER A 7 -26.46 14.69 0.15
CA SER A 7 -27.16 14.74 -1.15
C SER A 7 -26.30 15.37 -2.25
N HIS A 8 -25.46 16.36 -1.93
CA HIS A 8 -24.51 16.93 -2.89
C HIS A 8 -23.45 15.90 -3.27
N ILE A 9 -22.87 15.19 -2.31
CA ILE A 9 -21.89 14.12 -2.58
C ILE A 9 -22.49 13.02 -3.46
N ASP A 10 -23.72 12.58 -3.18
CA ASP A 10 -24.40 11.56 -4.01
C ASP A 10 -24.59 12.04 -5.45
N SER A 11 -24.96 13.31 -5.64
CA SER A 11 -25.12 13.90 -6.96
C SER A 11 -23.79 13.96 -7.73
N GLU A 12 -22.69 14.34 -7.08
CA GLU A 12 -21.35 14.36 -7.70
C GLU A 12 -20.90 12.94 -8.08
N LEU A 13 -21.16 11.94 -7.22
CA LEU A 13 -20.84 10.55 -7.50
C LEU A 13 -21.60 10.00 -8.70
N GLU A 14 -22.90 10.29 -8.82
CA GLU A 14 -23.69 9.91 -10.01
C GLU A 14 -23.23 10.67 -11.26
N GLY A 15 -22.84 11.94 -11.11
CA GLY A 15 -22.17 12.71 -12.17
C GLY A 15 -20.91 12.01 -12.69
N LEU A 16 -20.03 11.56 -11.80
CA LEU A 16 -18.82 10.82 -12.17
C LEU A 16 -19.11 9.48 -12.83
N LYS A 17 -20.12 8.73 -12.34
CA LYS A 17 -20.51 7.44 -12.92
C LYS A 17 -21.05 7.61 -14.34
N SER A 18 -21.97 8.54 -14.52
CA SER A 18 -22.56 8.84 -15.83
C SER A 18 -21.54 9.39 -16.84
N ALA A 19 -20.53 10.12 -16.38
CA ALA A 19 -19.43 10.61 -17.21
C ALA A 19 -18.31 9.57 -17.48
N GLY A 20 -18.38 8.37 -16.89
CA GLY A 20 -17.32 7.36 -17.00
C GLY A 20 -16.01 7.73 -16.29
N LEU A 21 -16.04 8.71 -15.38
CA LEU A 21 -14.90 9.18 -14.59
C LEU A 21 -14.82 8.49 -13.22
N TYR A 22 -15.87 7.77 -12.83
CA TYR A 22 -15.89 6.98 -11.61
C TYR A 22 -14.92 5.80 -11.71
N LYS A 23 -14.02 5.70 -10.74
CA LYS A 23 -13.03 4.62 -10.66
C LYS A 23 -13.54 3.54 -9.71
N SER A 24 -13.86 2.38 -10.25
CA SER A 24 -14.09 1.18 -9.44
C SER A 24 -12.76 0.45 -9.21
N GLU A 25 -12.63 -0.14 -8.03
CA GLU A 25 -11.48 -0.95 -7.69
C GLU A 25 -11.60 -2.35 -8.29
N ARG A 26 -10.46 -2.92 -8.67
CA ARG A 26 -10.33 -4.33 -9.04
C ARG A 26 -9.55 -5.04 -7.94
N VAL A 27 -10.15 -6.04 -7.32
CA VAL A 27 -9.54 -6.76 -6.19
C VAL A 27 -8.54 -7.78 -6.73
N ILE A 28 -7.28 -7.64 -6.29
CA ILE A 28 -6.21 -8.59 -6.54
C ILE A 28 -6.21 -9.64 -5.41
N THR A 29 -6.16 -10.92 -5.75
CA THR A 29 -6.19 -12.04 -4.79
C THR A 29 -4.85 -12.79 -4.66
N SER A 30 -3.85 -12.44 -5.48
CA SER A 30 -2.48 -12.97 -5.42
C SER A 30 -1.52 -11.99 -4.73
N THR A 31 -0.26 -12.42 -4.52
CA THR A 31 0.83 -11.47 -4.25
C THR A 31 1.13 -10.62 -5.49
N GLN A 32 1.82 -9.50 -5.30
CA GLN A 32 2.17 -8.59 -6.41
C GLN A 32 3.31 -9.18 -7.25
N SER A 33 3.07 -9.35 -8.55
CA SER A 33 4.05 -9.93 -9.48
C SER A 33 3.75 -9.50 -10.92
N ALA A 34 4.55 -9.96 -11.89
CA ALA A 34 4.24 -9.77 -13.31
C ALA A 34 2.94 -10.49 -13.72
N GLU A 35 2.63 -11.64 -13.12
CA GLU A 35 1.35 -12.35 -13.24
C GLU A 35 0.56 -12.20 -11.93
N ILE A 36 -0.67 -11.71 -12.00
CA ILE A 36 -1.55 -11.53 -10.82
C ILE A 36 -2.91 -12.17 -11.05
N GLU A 37 -3.63 -12.42 -9.95
CA GLU A 37 -5.02 -12.87 -10.00
C GLU A 37 -5.97 -11.70 -9.71
N VAL A 38 -6.89 -11.41 -10.63
CA VAL A 38 -7.92 -10.36 -10.52
C VAL A 38 -9.24 -10.92 -10.99
N GLY A 39 -10.28 -10.84 -10.15
CA GLY A 39 -11.60 -11.36 -10.51
C GLY A 39 -11.64 -12.86 -10.78
N GLY A 40 -10.72 -13.63 -10.19
CA GLY A 40 -10.59 -15.08 -10.40
C GLY A 40 -9.82 -15.47 -11.67
N GLU A 41 -9.27 -14.52 -12.41
CA GLU A 41 -8.48 -14.77 -13.62
C GLU A 41 -7.01 -14.38 -13.43
N LYS A 42 -6.11 -15.13 -14.05
CA LYS A 42 -4.69 -14.81 -14.12
C LYS A 42 -4.39 -13.88 -15.29
N VAL A 43 -3.75 -12.75 -15.01
CA VAL A 43 -3.46 -11.70 -15.98
C VAL A 43 -2.04 -11.17 -15.80
N LEU A 44 -1.47 -10.59 -16.85
CA LEU A 44 -0.19 -9.87 -16.76
C LEU A 44 -0.40 -8.42 -16.30
N ASN A 45 0.36 -7.99 -15.29
CA ASN A 45 0.25 -6.67 -14.70
C ASN A 45 1.26 -5.67 -15.30
N PHE A 46 0.77 -4.78 -16.17
CA PHE A 46 1.58 -3.71 -16.80
C PHE A 46 1.33 -2.32 -16.21
N CYS A 47 0.64 -2.22 -15.06
CA CYS A 47 0.35 -0.94 -14.41
C CYS A 47 0.84 -0.88 -12.95
N ALA A 48 1.81 -1.72 -12.57
CA ALA A 48 2.44 -1.68 -11.25
C ALA A 48 3.64 -0.73 -11.21
N ASN A 49 3.91 -0.17 -10.03
CA ASN A 49 5.16 0.52 -9.70
C ASN A 49 6.26 -0.46 -9.23
N ASN A 50 6.12 -1.77 -9.51
CA ASN A 50 7.03 -2.82 -9.07
C ASN A 50 8.19 -3.02 -10.07
N TYR A 51 8.94 -1.96 -10.37
CA TYR A 51 9.91 -1.91 -11.47
C TYR A 51 10.99 -2.99 -11.40
N LEU A 52 11.48 -3.28 -10.19
CA LEU A 52 12.54 -4.26 -9.95
C LEU A 52 12.01 -5.65 -9.53
N GLY A 53 10.69 -5.84 -9.50
CA GLY A 53 10.09 -7.11 -9.08
C GLY A 53 10.22 -7.43 -7.59
N LEU A 54 10.56 -6.45 -6.74
CA LEU A 54 10.86 -6.67 -5.33
C LEU A 54 9.63 -6.72 -4.41
N ALA A 55 8.44 -6.34 -4.88
CA ALA A 55 7.24 -6.25 -4.04
C ALA A 55 6.87 -7.55 -3.31
N ASP A 56 7.23 -8.71 -3.86
CA ASP A 56 7.05 -10.03 -3.23
C ASP A 56 8.37 -10.83 -3.18
N SER A 57 9.50 -10.12 -3.02
CA SER A 57 10.82 -10.76 -2.86
C SER A 57 10.86 -11.60 -1.58
N ALA A 58 11.36 -12.84 -1.68
CA ALA A 58 11.52 -13.73 -0.54
C ALA A 58 12.46 -13.16 0.52
N GLU A 59 13.54 -12.52 0.10
CA GLU A 59 14.52 -11.88 0.99
C GLU A 59 13.87 -10.73 1.78
N LEU A 60 13.11 -9.86 1.13
CA LEU A 60 12.45 -8.73 1.80
C LEU A 60 11.35 -9.18 2.76
N ARG A 61 10.57 -10.20 2.39
CA ARG A 61 9.57 -10.77 3.30
C ARG A 61 10.21 -11.35 4.55
N GLU A 62 11.34 -12.03 4.39
CA GLU A 62 12.04 -12.64 5.52
C GLU A 62 12.66 -11.57 6.44
N ALA A 63 13.32 -10.56 5.87
CA ALA A 63 13.82 -9.41 6.63
C ALA A 63 12.69 -8.70 7.41
N ALA A 64 11.52 -8.52 6.79
CA ALA A 64 10.37 -7.90 7.44
C ALA A 64 9.84 -8.74 8.62
N LYS A 65 9.75 -10.07 8.48
CA LYS A 65 9.33 -10.96 9.57
C LYS A 65 10.29 -10.88 10.76
N GLN A 66 11.59 -10.95 10.49
CA GLN A 66 12.61 -10.86 11.53
C GLN A 66 12.57 -9.51 12.26
N ALA A 67 12.35 -8.42 11.52
CA ALA A 67 12.15 -7.11 12.11
C ALA A 67 10.89 -7.06 12.99
N LEU A 68 9.77 -7.63 12.54
CA LEU A 68 8.54 -7.72 13.34
C LEU A 68 8.74 -8.50 14.65
N ASP A 69 9.42 -9.64 14.58
CA ASP A 69 9.71 -10.47 15.77
C ASP A 69 10.64 -9.75 16.75
N ARG A 70 11.62 -8.99 16.24
CA ARG A 70 12.60 -8.27 17.06
C ARG A 70 12.08 -6.96 17.64
N TYR A 71 11.31 -6.19 16.86
CA TYR A 71 10.96 -4.80 17.16
C TYR A 71 9.48 -4.55 17.46
N GLY A 72 8.64 -5.54 17.21
CA GLY A 72 7.20 -5.41 17.28
C GLY A 72 6.61 -4.73 16.04
N TYR A 73 5.28 -4.60 16.04
CA TYR A 73 4.52 -4.14 14.87
C TYR A 73 4.61 -2.63 14.62
N GLY A 74 4.67 -1.82 15.66
CA GLY A 74 4.66 -0.37 15.51
C GLY A 74 5.12 0.37 16.75
N MET A 75 5.61 1.58 16.54
CA MET A 75 6.23 2.41 17.58
C MET A 75 5.24 3.23 18.41
N ALA A 76 4.01 3.42 17.93
CA ALA A 76 2.96 4.24 18.57
C ALA A 76 3.42 5.65 19.02
N SER A 77 4.47 6.20 18.39
CA SER A 77 5.12 7.44 18.82
C SER A 77 5.91 8.08 17.69
N VAL A 78 6.15 9.38 17.81
CA VAL A 78 7.06 10.12 16.93
C VAL A 78 8.52 9.90 17.33
N ARG A 79 9.45 10.16 16.41
CA ARG A 79 10.89 9.85 16.54
C ARG A 79 11.54 10.36 17.83
N PHE A 80 11.32 11.62 18.20
CA PHE A 80 12.02 12.25 19.33
C PHE A 80 11.48 11.89 20.72
N ILE A 81 10.27 11.33 20.82
CA ILE A 81 9.68 10.92 22.11
C ILE A 81 10.14 9.51 22.44
N CYS A 82 9.64 8.51 21.70
CA CYS A 82 10.02 7.11 21.87
C CYS A 82 9.87 6.28 20.58
N GLY A 83 9.85 6.94 19.42
CA GLY A 83 9.63 6.29 18.12
C GLY A 83 10.88 5.94 17.31
N THR A 84 12.08 6.02 17.91
CA THR A 84 13.34 5.74 17.19
C THR A 84 13.98 4.44 17.70
N GLN A 85 14.12 3.46 16.81
CA GLN A 85 14.90 2.23 17.03
C GLN A 85 16.24 2.27 16.27
N GLU A 86 17.12 1.30 16.53
CA GLU A 86 18.44 1.21 15.89
C GLU A 86 18.34 1.13 14.36
N GLU A 87 17.37 0.39 13.81
CA GLU A 87 17.14 0.20 12.37
C GLU A 87 16.81 1.51 11.67
N HIS A 88 16.15 2.44 12.35
CA HIS A 88 15.87 3.74 11.76
C HIS A 88 17.16 4.50 11.50
N LYS A 89 18.09 4.48 12.46
CA LYS A 89 19.39 5.16 12.33
C LYS A 89 20.30 4.42 11.35
N GLN A 90 20.26 3.09 11.33
CA GLN A 90 21.01 2.29 10.37
C GLN A 90 20.52 2.52 8.94
N LEU A 91 19.21 2.53 8.71
CA LEU A 91 18.63 2.80 7.39
C LEU A 91 18.98 4.22 6.91
N GLU A 92 18.88 5.22 7.79
CA GLU A 92 19.28 6.59 7.48
C GLU A 92 20.73 6.67 7.02
N ALA A 93 21.66 6.01 7.74
CA ALA A 93 23.07 5.96 7.36
C ALA A 93 23.26 5.30 5.99
N THR A 94 22.73 4.08 5.79
CA THR A 94 22.85 3.32 4.55
C THR A 94 22.33 4.07 3.32
N ILE A 95 21.27 4.88 3.47
CA ILE A 95 20.71 5.66 2.35
C ILE A 95 21.57 6.89 2.05
N SER A 96 22.23 7.46 3.05
CA SER A 96 23.03 8.68 2.92
C SER A 96 24.51 8.46 2.57
N ASP A 97 24.99 7.21 2.71
CA ASP A 97 26.34 6.79 2.32
C ASP A 97 26.52 6.81 0.79
#